data_AF-A0A2G2V9J9-F1
#
_entry.id   AF-A0A2G2V9J9-F1
#
_cell.length_a   1.000
_cell.length_b   1.000
_cell.length_c   1.000
_cell.angle_alpha   90.00
_cell.angle_beta   90.00
_cell.angle_gamma   90.00
#
_symmetry.space_group_name_H-M   'P 1'
#
loop_
_entity.id
_entity.type
_entity.pdbx_description
1 polymer ?
#
loop_
_entity_poly.entity_id
_entity_poly.type
_entity_poly.pdbx_seq_one_letter_code
_entity_poly.pdbx_strand_id
1 'polypeptide(L)'
;MSKGVLNSVDNIVANSASQEEKAKVGKGKRNLLKNELSYLMQSMSSLVSSKRHVEILLVIAMQGAFFKFYFVLYLLSPKLAHRVVDYMEGEAIHSYTLYLNDIDRGEIENVPTPAIAIDYWRLPKDTIQKDVVTGICADEDHHRDINHFASP
;
A
#
# COMPACT_ATOMS: atom_id res chain seq x y z
N MET A 1 -21.89 60.17 -20.97
CA MET A 1 -22.15 58.73 -21.19
C MET A 1 -20.83 57.92 -21.23
N SER A 2 -19.93 58.10 -20.25
CA SER A 2 -18.53 57.58 -20.37
C SER A 2 -17.94 56.98 -19.08
N LYS A 3 -18.39 57.38 -17.88
CA LYS A 3 -17.81 56.86 -16.62
C LYS A 3 -18.27 55.44 -16.24
N GLY A 4 -19.50 55.04 -16.60
CA GLY A 4 -20.04 53.73 -16.24
C GLY A 4 -19.45 52.56 -17.04
N VAL A 5 -19.02 52.81 -18.29
CA VAL A 5 -18.43 51.78 -19.16
C VAL A 5 -16.97 51.53 -18.78
N LEU A 6 -16.19 52.58 -18.50
CA LEU A 6 -14.81 52.48 -18.02
C LEU A 6 -14.71 51.70 -16.71
N ASN A 7 -15.53 52.05 -15.70
CA ASN A 7 -15.53 51.32 -14.42
C ASN A 7 -15.95 49.85 -14.55
N SER A 8 -16.75 49.49 -15.56
CA SER A 8 -17.14 48.11 -15.82
C SER A 8 -15.99 47.32 -16.45
N VAL A 9 -15.30 47.91 -17.43
CA VAL A 9 -14.14 47.30 -18.09
C VAL A 9 -12.97 47.13 -17.10
N ASP A 10 -12.70 48.13 -16.27
CA ASP A 10 -11.62 48.07 -15.27
C ASP A 10 -11.87 46.99 -14.21
N ASN A 11 -13.13 46.84 -13.77
CA ASN A 11 -13.51 45.75 -12.86
C ASN A 11 -13.41 44.36 -13.50
N ILE A 12 -13.75 44.23 -14.79
CA ILE A 12 -13.63 42.97 -15.53
C ILE A 12 -12.16 42.58 -15.69
N VAL A 13 -11.29 43.54 -16.01
CA VAL A 13 -9.84 43.33 -16.16
C VAL A 13 -9.18 43.02 -14.82
N ALA A 14 -9.56 43.71 -13.74
CA ALA A 14 -9.04 43.42 -12.40
C ALA A 14 -9.46 42.03 -11.91
N ASN A 15 -10.70 41.63 -12.18
CA ASN A 15 -11.19 40.31 -11.79
C ASN A 15 -10.55 39.21 -12.66
N SER A 16 -10.37 39.41 -13.96
CA SER A 16 -9.70 38.44 -14.83
C SER A 16 -8.23 38.24 -14.46
N ALA A 17 -7.50 39.32 -14.15
CA ALA A 17 -6.13 39.24 -13.66
C ALA A 17 -6.04 38.50 -12.32
N SER A 18 -6.98 38.76 -11.40
CA SER A 18 -7.05 38.05 -10.11
C SER A 18 -7.36 36.54 -10.28
N GLN A 19 -8.23 36.18 -11.22
CA GLN A 19 -8.49 34.77 -11.54
C GLN A 19 -7.29 34.09 -12.18
N GLU A 20 -6.56 34.77 -13.05
CA GLU A 20 -5.35 34.24 -13.69
C GLU A 20 -4.23 34.00 -12.66
N GLU A 21 -4.07 34.89 -11.69
CA GLU A 21 -3.11 34.74 -10.60
C GLU A 21 -3.48 33.57 -9.68
N LYS A 22 -4.76 33.44 -9.30
CA LYS A 22 -5.25 32.28 -8.53
C LYS A 22 -5.06 30.96 -9.29
N ALA A 23 -5.27 30.97 -10.60
CA ALA A 23 -5.04 29.80 -11.47
C ALA A 23 -3.55 29.43 -11.56
N LYS A 24 -2.65 30.43 -11.66
CA LYS A 24 -1.18 30.23 -11.64
C LYS A 24 -0.71 29.70 -10.29
N VAL A 25 -1.19 30.23 -9.18
CA VAL A 25 -0.89 29.75 -7.82
C VAL A 25 -1.39 28.32 -7.62
N GLY A 26 -2.62 28.01 -8.05
CA GLY A 26 -3.16 26.65 -7.99
C GLY A 26 -2.42 25.66 -8.87
N LYS A 27 -1.89 26.08 -10.03
CA LYS A 27 -1.03 25.25 -10.88
C LYS A 27 0.35 25.05 -10.25
N GLY A 28 0.94 26.08 -9.66
CA GLY A 28 2.21 26.01 -8.93
C GLY A 28 2.16 25.07 -7.73
N LYS A 29 1.10 25.17 -6.90
CA LYS A 29 0.88 24.28 -5.76
C LYS A 29 0.69 22.82 -6.19
N ARG A 30 -0.05 22.57 -7.29
CA ARG A 30 -0.22 21.21 -7.84
C ARG A 30 1.08 20.64 -8.38
N ASN A 31 1.90 21.46 -9.03
CA ASN A 31 3.21 21.03 -9.53
C ASN A 31 4.19 20.77 -8.39
N LEU A 32 4.17 21.59 -7.34
CA LEU A 32 4.93 21.36 -6.12
C LEU A 32 4.49 20.06 -5.44
N LEU A 33 3.19 19.87 -5.19
CA LEU A 33 2.64 18.63 -4.62
C LEU A 33 3.00 17.39 -5.46
N LYS A 34 2.95 17.48 -6.78
CA LYS A 34 3.38 16.38 -7.67
C LYS A 34 4.87 16.08 -7.55
N ASN A 35 5.70 17.12 -7.45
CA ASN A 35 7.14 16.95 -7.29
C ASN A 35 7.47 16.34 -5.92
N GLU A 36 6.89 16.85 -4.83
CA GLU A 36 7.04 16.31 -3.48
C GLU A 36 6.54 14.85 -3.39
N LEU A 37 5.38 14.54 -3.99
CA LEU A 37 4.86 13.17 -4.08
C LEU A 37 5.79 12.25 -4.89
N SER A 38 6.36 12.76 -5.98
CA SER A 38 7.35 12.04 -6.78
C SER A 38 8.64 11.81 -5.99
N TYR A 39 9.08 12.77 -5.17
CA TYR A 39 10.23 12.61 -4.29
C TYR A 39 9.98 11.54 -3.21
N LEU A 40 8.78 11.47 -2.63
CA LEU A 40 8.40 10.42 -1.68
C LEU A 40 8.31 9.03 -2.35
N MET A 41 7.73 8.94 -3.55
CA MET A 41 7.74 7.68 -4.31
C MET A 41 9.17 7.26 -4.71
N GLN A 42 10.03 8.22 -5.06
CA GLN A 42 11.42 7.96 -5.43
C GLN A 42 12.26 7.55 -4.22
N SER A 43 12.04 8.14 -3.04
CA SER A 43 12.76 7.80 -1.81
C SER A 43 12.38 6.41 -1.30
N MET A 44 11.10 6.02 -1.37
CA MET A 44 10.67 4.63 -1.13
C MET A 44 11.17 3.67 -2.23
N SER A 45 11.30 4.14 -3.47
CA SER A 45 11.84 3.36 -4.59
C SER A 45 13.35 3.15 -4.49
N SER A 46 14.10 4.05 -3.85
CA SER A 46 15.56 3.98 -3.74
C SER A 46 16.06 2.91 -2.77
N LEU A 47 15.20 2.39 -1.87
CA LEU A 47 15.52 1.27 -0.98
C LEU A 47 15.37 -0.10 -1.66
N VAL A 48 14.82 -0.16 -2.89
CA VAL A 48 14.55 -1.39 -3.62
C VAL A 48 15.14 -1.30 -5.03
N SER A 49 16.16 -2.13 -5.27
CA SER A 49 17.00 -2.22 -6.47
C SER A 49 16.25 -2.31 -7.82
N SER A 50 16.97 -2.01 -8.91
CA SER A 50 16.54 -1.97 -10.34
C SER A 50 15.73 -3.18 -10.85
N LYS A 51 15.70 -4.32 -10.12
CA LYS A 51 14.86 -5.50 -10.43
C LYS A 51 13.34 -5.25 -10.32
N ARG A 52 12.92 -4.12 -9.74
CA ARG A 52 11.53 -3.80 -9.38
C ARG A 52 10.51 -3.78 -10.52
N HIS A 53 10.89 -3.42 -11.76
CA HIS A 53 9.90 -3.31 -12.84
C HIS A 53 9.34 -4.66 -13.29
N VAL A 54 10.19 -5.69 -13.33
CA VAL A 54 9.76 -7.05 -13.67
C VAL A 54 8.92 -7.63 -12.53
N GLU A 55 9.34 -7.42 -11.28
CA GLU A 55 8.59 -7.86 -10.09
C GLU A 55 7.22 -7.18 -9.99
N ILE A 56 7.14 -5.87 -10.20
CA ILE A 56 5.86 -5.14 -10.21
C ILE A 56 4.96 -5.65 -11.33
N LEU A 57 5.50 -5.83 -12.55
CA LEU A 57 4.71 -6.34 -13.67
C LEU A 57 4.21 -7.77 -13.40
N LEU A 58 5.05 -8.60 -12.79
CA LEU A 58 4.69 -9.95 -12.36
C LEU A 58 3.58 -9.91 -11.31
N VAL A 59 3.69 -9.06 -10.29
CA VAL A 59 2.66 -8.88 -9.26
C VAL A 59 1.34 -8.42 -9.87
N ILE A 60 1.36 -7.43 -10.77
CA ILE A 60 0.15 -6.94 -11.46
C ILE A 60 -0.48 -8.05 -12.32
N ALA A 61 0.34 -8.81 -13.05
CA ALA A 61 -0.14 -9.92 -13.88
C ALA A 61 -0.75 -11.03 -13.04
N MET A 62 -0.06 -11.45 -11.97
CA MET A 62 -0.51 -12.47 -11.02
C MET A 62 -1.83 -12.05 -10.35
N GLN A 63 -1.91 -10.82 -9.86
CA GLN A 63 -3.11 -10.29 -9.22
C GLN A 63 -4.29 -10.20 -10.19
N GLY A 64 -4.04 -9.76 -11.43
CA GLY A 64 -5.05 -9.70 -12.47
C GLY A 64 -5.54 -11.08 -12.92
N ALA A 65 -4.67 -12.09 -12.94
CA ALA A 65 -5.05 -13.48 -13.24
C ALA A 65 -5.85 -14.10 -12.09
N PHE A 66 -5.35 -13.95 -10.86
CA PHE A 66 -5.99 -14.47 -9.65
C PHE A 66 -7.40 -13.89 -9.46
N PHE A 67 -7.57 -12.57 -9.63
CA PHE A 67 -8.88 -11.93 -9.53
C PHE A 67 -9.89 -12.51 -10.52
N LYS A 68 -9.50 -12.66 -11.79
CA LYS A 68 -10.37 -13.23 -12.83
C LYS A 68 -10.73 -14.69 -12.55
N PHE A 69 -9.74 -15.48 -12.14
CA PHE A 69 -9.96 -16.88 -11.80
C PHE A 69 -10.88 -17.03 -10.58
N TYR A 70 -10.58 -16.33 -9.49
CA TYR A 70 -11.36 -16.38 -8.26
C TYR A 70 -12.78 -15.87 -8.48
N PHE A 71 -12.97 -14.82 -9.30
CA PHE A 71 -14.29 -14.32 -9.66
C PHE A 71 -15.14 -15.38 -10.38
N VAL A 72 -14.56 -16.09 -11.36
CA VAL A 72 -15.26 -17.18 -12.07
C VAL A 72 -15.53 -18.36 -11.14
N LEU A 73 -14.56 -18.72 -10.28
CA LEU A 73 -14.71 -19.80 -9.30
C LEU A 73 -15.85 -19.51 -8.32
N TYR A 74 -15.96 -18.25 -7.87
CA TYR A 74 -17.00 -17.80 -6.97
C TYR A 74 -18.40 -17.86 -7.62
N LEU A 75 -18.50 -17.54 -8.92
CA LEU A 75 -19.75 -17.69 -9.67
C LEU A 75 -20.16 -19.17 -9.86
N LEU A 76 -19.20 -20.07 -10.06
CA LEU A 76 -19.48 -21.51 -10.23
C LEU A 76 -19.85 -22.19 -8.92
N SER A 77 -19.11 -21.92 -7.84
CA SER A 77 -19.37 -22.50 -6.53
C SER A 77 -18.76 -21.65 -5.41
N PRO A 78 -19.57 -20.83 -4.72
CA PRO A 78 -19.07 -20.02 -3.61
C PRO A 78 -18.55 -20.88 -2.44
N LYS A 79 -19.11 -22.09 -2.24
CA LYS A 79 -18.63 -23.04 -1.23
C LYS A 79 -17.21 -23.53 -1.51
N LEU A 80 -16.87 -23.72 -2.78
CA LEU A 80 -15.52 -24.14 -3.17
C LEU A 80 -14.53 -22.98 -3.05
N ALA A 81 -14.95 -21.76 -3.39
CA ALA A 81 -14.12 -20.56 -3.22
C ALA A 81 -13.72 -20.34 -1.75
N HIS A 82 -14.68 -20.42 -0.82
CA HIS A 82 -14.39 -20.33 0.62
C HIS A 82 -13.41 -21.40 1.09
N ARG A 83 -13.64 -22.67 0.72
CA ARG A 83 -12.74 -23.75 1.09
C ARG A 83 -11.31 -23.55 0.56
N VAL A 84 -11.16 -22.98 -0.63
CA VAL A 84 -9.84 -22.66 -1.19
C VAL A 84 -9.13 -21.59 -0.36
N VAL A 85 -9.84 -20.55 0.07
CA VAL A 85 -9.28 -19.51 0.95
C VAL A 85 -8.89 -20.09 2.31
N ASP A 86 -9.75 -20.91 2.92
CA ASP A 86 -9.44 -21.58 4.19
C ASP A 86 -8.15 -22.42 4.12
N TYR A 87 -7.93 -23.13 3.00
CA TYR A 87 -6.69 -23.87 2.78
C TYR A 87 -5.47 -22.94 2.60
N MET A 88 -5.64 -21.82 1.90
CA MET A 88 -4.56 -20.84 1.74
C MET A 88 -4.14 -20.19 3.07
N GLU A 89 -5.11 -19.89 3.95
CA GLU A 89 -4.83 -19.40 5.31
C GLU A 89 -4.06 -20.43 6.14
N GLY A 90 -4.43 -21.72 6.02
CA GLY A 90 -3.69 -22.82 6.66
C GLY A 90 -2.24 -22.93 6.17
N GLU A 91 -2.03 -22.88 4.86
CA GLU A 91 -0.71 -22.96 4.23
C GLU A 91 0.16 -21.73 4.52
N ALA A 92 -0.43 -20.53 4.65
CA ALA A 92 0.29 -19.32 5.02
C ALA A 92 0.91 -19.46 6.43
N ILE A 93 0.14 -19.92 7.41
CA ILE A 93 0.64 -20.15 8.78
C ILE A 93 1.68 -21.27 8.82
N HIS A 94 1.50 -22.33 8.04
CA HIS A 94 2.51 -23.38 7.92
C HIS A 94 3.82 -22.84 7.35
N SER A 95 3.74 -22.01 6.31
CA SER A 95 4.90 -21.37 5.67
C SER A 95 5.64 -20.42 6.62
N TYR A 96 4.92 -19.62 7.43
CA TYR A 96 5.56 -18.77 8.44
C TYR A 96 6.23 -19.57 9.55
N THR A 97 5.63 -20.69 9.96
CA THR A 97 6.22 -21.59 10.96
C THR A 97 7.52 -22.20 10.44
N LEU A 98 7.53 -22.63 9.17
CA LEU A 98 8.74 -23.15 8.53
C LEU A 98 9.82 -22.06 8.45
N TYR A 99 9.46 -20.86 8.03
CA TYR A 99 10.38 -19.72 7.97
C TYR A 99 11.01 -19.38 9.34
N LEU A 100 10.22 -19.40 10.42
CA LEU A 100 10.75 -19.21 11.78
C LEU A 100 11.70 -20.34 12.20
N ASN A 101 11.40 -21.58 11.83
CA ASN A 101 12.26 -22.74 12.09
C ASN A 101 13.58 -22.64 11.31
N ASP A 102 13.55 -22.17 10.07
CA ASP A 102 14.75 -21.97 9.25
C ASP A 102 15.63 -20.84 9.81
N ILE A 103 15.03 -19.79 10.38
CA ILE A 103 15.75 -18.75 11.14
C ILE A 103 16.39 -19.37 12.40
N ASP A 104 15.66 -20.21 13.13
CA ASP A 104 16.16 -20.85 14.36
C ASP A 104 17.28 -21.86 14.12
N ARG A 105 17.30 -22.47 12.94
CA ARG A 105 18.39 -23.34 12.47
C ARG A 105 19.59 -22.58 11.94
N GLY A 106 19.48 -21.26 11.78
CA GLY A 106 20.51 -20.41 11.19
C GLY A 106 20.68 -20.60 9.69
N GLU A 107 19.70 -21.21 9.01
CA GLU A 107 19.68 -21.33 7.54
C GLU A 107 19.34 -19.97 6.88
N ILE A 108 18.61 -19.12 7.61
CA ILE A 108 18.23 -17.76 7.20
C ILE A 108 18.86 -16.77 8.18
N GLU A 109 19.60 -15.80 7.65
CA GLU A 109 20.21 -14.74 8.46
C GLU A 109 19.12 -13.86 9.08
N ASN A 110 19.22 -13.64 10.39
CA ASN A 110 18.28 -12.81 11.12
C ASN A 110 18.69 -11.34 11.01
N VAL A 111 18.15 -10.66 10.00
CA VAL A 111 18.52 -9.28 9.67
C VAL A 111 17.77 -8.30 10.60
N PRO A 112 18.36 -7.14 10.94
CA PRO A 112 17.64 -6.08 11.64
C PRO A 112 16.36 -5.67 10.89
N THR A 113 15.29 -5.43 11.63
CA THR A 113 14.00 -5.07 11.04
C THR A 113 14.10 -3.70 10.35
N PRO A 114 13.55 -3.54 9.13
CA PRO A 114 13.50 -2.24 8.48
C PRO A 114 12.69 -1.23 9.31
N ALA A 115 13.19 0.00 9.41
CA ALA A 115 12.59 1.06 10.24
C ALA A 115 11.09 1.31 9.98
N ILE A 116 10.64 1.09 8.75
CA ILE A 116 9.22 1.22 8.36
C ILE A 116 8.33 0.23 9.13
N ALA A 117 8.79 -1.02 9.30
CA ALA A 117 8.04 -2.05 10.00
C ALA A 117 8.05 -1.82 11.53
N ILE A 118 9.19 -1.34 12.06
CA ILE A 118 9.32 -0.94 13.48
C ILE A 118 8.33 0.18 13.81
N ASP A 119 8.24 1.21 12.96
CA ASP A 119 7.32 2.32 13.18
C ASP A 119 5.85 1.91 13.04
N TYR A 120 5.53 1.04 12.06
CA TYR A 120 4.17 0.58 11.83
C TYR A 120 3.64 -0.30 12.98
N TRP A 121 4.42 -1.28 13.40
CA TRP A 121 4.07 -2.20 14.50
C TRP A 121 4.40 -1.64 15.90
N ARG A 122 4.98 -0.43 15.98
CA ARG A 122 5.44 0.21 17.23
C ARG A 122 6.38 -0.68 18.05
N LEU A 123 7.30 -1.36 17.38
CA LEU A 123 8.24 -2.29 17.99
C LEU A 123 9.46 -1.55 18.59
N PRO A 124 10.19 -2.17 19.53
CA PRO A 124 11.47 -1.65 20.00
C PRO A 124 12.48 -1.50 18.86
N LYS A 125 13.33 -0.46 18.88
CA LYS A 125 14.25 -0.13 17.77
C LYS A 125 15.31 -1.20 17.46
N ASP A 126 15.54 -2.12 18.40
CA ASP A 126 16.48 -3.23 18.27
C ASP A 126 15.79 -4.55 17.87
N THR A 127 14.55 -4.49 17.34
CA THR A 127 13.84 -5.70 16.92
C THR A 127 14.46 -6.33 15.68
N ILE A 128 14.67 -7.63 15.78
CA ILE A 128 15.14 -8.49 14.71
C ILE A 128 13.96 -9.01 13.89
N GLN A 129 14.21 -9.39 12.63
CA GLN A 129 13.17 -9.85 11.71
C GLN A 129 12.30 -10.97 12.29
N LYS A 130 12.91 -11.88 13.07
CA LYS A 130 12.20 -12.96 13.76
C LYS A 130 11.09 -12.47 14.71
N ASP A 131 11.34 -11.40 15.47
CA ASP A 131 10.41 -10.89 16.47
C ASP A 131 9.16 -10.30 15.80
N VAL A 132 9.35 -9.66 14.64
CA VAL A 132 8.25 -9.13 13.83
C VAL A 132 7.38 -10.24 13.28
N VAL A 133 8.00 -11.27 12.70
CA VAL A 133 7.26 -12.43 12.14
C VAL A 133 6.49 -13.16 13.24
N THR A 134 7.09 -13.30 14.42
CA THR A 134 6.41 -13.88 15.59
C THR A 134 5.22 -13.03 16.02
N GLY A 135 5.35 -11.70 16.03
CA GLY A 135 4.24 -10.79 16.31
C GLY A 135 3.11 -10.88 15.29
N ILE A 136 3.43 -11.00 14.00
CA ILE A 136 2.44 -11.19 12.92
C ILE A 136 1.71 -12.52 13.08
N CYS A 137 2.43 -13.61 13.40
CA CYS A 137 1.80 -14.91 13.64
C CYS A 137 0.83 -14.86 14.84
N ALA A 138 1.19 -14.14 15.91
CA ALA A 138 0.31 -13.99 17.08
C ALA A 138 -0.95 -13.17 16.76
N ASP A 139 -0.84 -12.15 15.91
CA ASP A 139 -1.97 -11.35 15.43
C ASP A 139 -2.90 -12.19 14.54
N GLU A 140 -2.35 -13.02 13.66
CA GLU A 140 -3.13 -13.88 12.77
C GLU A 140 -3.83 -15.01 13.52
N ASP A 141 -3.22 -15.58 14.55
CA ASP A 141 -3.87 -16.57 15.42
C ASP A 141 -5.04 -15.95 16.20
N HIS A 142 -4.86 -14.71 16.67
CA HIS A 142 -5.94 -13.94 17.30
C HIS A 142 -7.08 -13.63 16.34
N HIS A 143 -6.78 -13.26 15.09
CA HIS A 143 -7.79 -13.05 14.04
C HIS A 143 -8.51 -14.34 13.66
N ARG A 144 -7.78 -15.45 13.55
CA ARG A 144 -8.37 -16.78 13.31
C ARG A 144 -9.35 -17.16 14.40
N ASP A 145 -9.00 -16.95 15.67
CA ASP A 145 -9.89 -17.24 16.80
C ASP A 145 -11.18 -16.42 16.70
N ILE A 146 -11.07 -15.10 16.51
CA ILE A 146 -12.23 -14.22 16.35
C ILE A 146 -13.10 -14.65 15.16
N ASN A 147 -12.49 -15.00 14.02
CA ASN A 147 -13.21 -15.35 12.80
C ASN A 147 -13.85 -16.76 12.89
N HIS A 148 -13.23 -17.68 13.63
CA HIS A 148 -13.82 -18.97 14.00
C HIS A 148 -15.02 -18.80 14.93
N PHE A 149 -14.99 -17.83 15.85
CA PHE A 149 -16.14 -17.52 16.72
C PHE A 149 -17.26 -16.76 16.00
N ALA A 150 -16.94 -15.98 14.96
CA ALA A 150 -17.89 -15.15 14.21
C ALA A 150 -18.53 -15.85 13.00
N SER A 151 -18.03 -17.02 12.60
CA SER A 151 -18.62 -17.83 11.54
C SER A 151 -19.59 -18.87 12.13
N PRO A 152 -20.92 -18.76 11.92
CA PRO A 152 -21.91 -19.70 12.43
C PRO A 152 -21.87 -21.07 11.75
#